data_AF-A0A1J3F3I6-F1
#
_entry.id   AF-A0A1J3F3I6-F1
#
_cell.length_a   1.000
_cell.length_b   1.000
_cell.length_c   1.000
_cell.angle_alpha   90.00
_cell.angle_beta   90.00
_cell.angle_gamma   90.00
#
_symmetry.space_group_name_H-M   'P 1'
#
loop_
_entity.id
_entity.type
_entity.pdbx_description
1 polymer ?
#
loop_
_entity_poly.entity_id
_entity_poly.type
_entity_poly.pdbx_seq_one_letter_code
_entity_poly.pdbx_strand_id
1 'polypeptide(L)'
;PADFIGVNLQIQTNVIHSAYQHGVKKLLFLGSSCIYPKFAPQPITESALLTGPLEPTNEWYAIAKIAGIKTCQAYRIQHGWDAISGMPTNLYGPNDNFHPENSHVLP
;
A
#
# COMPACT_ATOMS: atom_id res chain seq x y z
N PRO A 1 -1.84 -6.84 -15.82
CA PRO A 1 -2.50 -6.91 -14.48
C PRO A 1 -1.87 -7.94 -13.55
N ALA A 2 -1.80 -9.21 -13.97
CA ALA A 2 -1.33 -10.33 -13.15
C ALA A 2 0.11 -10.14 -12.62
N ASP A 3 1.06 -9.75 -13.48
CA ASP A 3 2.45 -9.54 -13.05
C ASP A 3 2.56 -8.42 -12.02
N PHE A 4 1.81 -7.34 -12.21
CA PHE A 4 1.87 -6.18 -11.33
C PHE A 4 1.36 -6.48 -9.92
N ILE A 5 0.21 -7.16 -9.80
CA ILE A 5 -0.28 -7.63 -8.50
C ILE A 5 0.63 -8.72 -7.92
N GLY A 6 1.07 -9.67 -8.74
CA GLY A 6 1.90 -10.79 -8.32
C GLY A 6 3.23 -10.35 -7.71
N VAL A 7 3.96 -9.46 -8.37
CA VAL A 7 5.22 -8.91 -7.87
C VAL A 7 5.02 -8.18 -6.55
N ASN A 8 4.00 -7.33 -6.43
CA ASN A 8 3.72 -6.61 -5.18
C ASN A 8 3.38 -7.57 -4.02
N LEU A 9 2.55 -8.59 -4.28
CA LEU A 9 2.20 -9.61 -3.28
C LEU A 9 3.41 -10.44 -2.84
N GLN A 10 4.26 -10.85 -3.77
CA GLN A 10 5.47 -11.62 -3.47
C GLN A 10 6.46 -10.80 -2.63
N ILE A 11 6.76 -9.56 -3.05
CA ILE A 11 7.66 -8.67 -2.31
C ILE A 11 7.16 -8.48 -0.88
N GLN A 12 5.90 -8.08 -0.70
CA GLN A 12 5.39 -7.80 0.66
C GLN A 12 5.34 -9.05 1.52
N THR A 13 4.93 -10.20 0.98
CA THR A 13 4.80 -11.44 1.75
C THR A 13 6.16 -11.90 2.24
N ASN A 14 7.15 -11.91 1.34
CA ASN A 14 8.51 -12.33 1.66
C ASN A 14 9.15 -11.40 2.70
N VAL A 15 9.07 -10.09 2.51
CA VAL A 15 9.70 -9.11 3.41
C VAL A 15 9.02 -9.13 4.79
N ILE A 16 7.69 -9.08 4.85
CA ILE A 16 6.95 -9.02 6.12
C ILE A 16 7.18 -10.31 6.93
N HIS A 17 7.04 -11.48 6.30
CA HIS A 17 7.22 -12.75 7.01
C HIS A 17 8.67 -12.96 7.47
N SER A 18 9.64 -12.68 6.59
CA SER A 18 11.05 -12.85 6.93
C SER A 18 11.48 -11.91 8.04
N ALA A 19 11.02 -10.65 8.03
CA ALA A 19 11.32 -9.68 9.08
C ALA A 19 10.81 -10.16 10.45
N TYR A 20 9.59 -10.70 10.50
CA TYR A 20 9.06 -11.31 11.72
C TYR A 20 9.92 -12.49 12.20
N GLN A 21 10.20 -13.45 11.31
CA GLN A 21 10.96 -14.66 11.65
C GLN A 21 12.38 -14.36 12.15
N HIS A 22 13.00 -13.29 11.68
CA HIS A 22 14.36 -12.89 12.06
C HIS A 22 14.41 -11.87 13.20
N GLY A 23 13.29 -11.65 13.91
CA GLY A 23 13.27 -10.82 15.11
C GLY A 23 13.45 -9.32 14.85
N VAL A 24 13.10 -8.82 13.64
CA VAL A 24 13.05 -7.38 13.39
C VAL A 24 12.08 -6.75 14.39
N LYS A 25 12.51 -5.70 15.10
CA LYS A 25 11.70 -5.13 16.19
C LYS A 25 10.46 -4.39 15.70
N LYS A 26 10.57 -3.73 14.54
CA LYS A 26 9.51 -2.89 13.96
C LYS A 26 9.58 -2.89 12.44
N LEU A 27 8.44 -2.95 11.78
CA LEU A 27 8.30 -2.81 10.34
C LEU A 27 7.31 -1.71 9.99
N LEU A 28 7.66 -0.85 9.02
CA LEU A 28 6.75 0.11 8.40
C LEU A 28 6.46 -0.32 6.96
N PHE A 29 5.20 -0.69 6.70
CA PHE A 29 4.70 -0.95 5.37
C PHE A 29 4.13 0.33 4.75
N LEU A 30 4.55 0.67 3.53
CA LEU A 30 4.02 1.82 2.81
C LEU A 30 2.89 1.40 1.88
N GLY A 31 1.68 1.85 2.21
CA GLY A 31 0.51 1.79 1.35
C GLY A 31 0.52 2.88 0.29
N SER A 32 -0.67 3.30 -0.13
CA SER A 32 -0.88 4.39 -1.09
C SER A 32 -2.29 4.95 -0.92
N SER A 33 -2.52 6.22 -1.24
CA SER A 33 -3.87 6.82 -1.25
C SER A 33 -4.84 6.13 -2.23
N CYS A 34 -4.36 5.44 -3.26
CA CYS A 34 -5.21 4.74 -4.22
C CYS A 34 -5.93 3.49 -3.66
N ILE A 35 -5.69 3.12 -2.40
CA ILE A 35 -6.37 2.00 -1.72
C ILE A 35 -7.79 2.35 -1.28
N TYR A 36 -8.14 3.63 -1.25
CA TYR A 36 -9.47 4.09 -0.86
C TYR A 36 -10.44 4.03 -2.04
N PRO A 37 -11.75 3.88 -1.77
CA PRO A 37 -12.76 3.89 -2.82
C PRO A 37 -12.70 5.14 -3.69
N LYS A 38 -12.93 4.98 -4.99
CA LYS A 38 -12.89 6.07 -5.97
C LYS A 38 -13.77 7.27 -5.58
N PHE A 39 -14.92 7.00 -4.96
CA PHE A 39 -15.91 7.99 -4.56
C PHE A 39 -16.02 8.12 -3.03
N ALA A 40 -14.93 7.88 -2.29
CA ALA A 40 -14.91 8.12 -0.85
C ALA A 40 -15.19 9.60 -0.52
N PRO A 41 -15.99 9.89 0.53
CA PRO A 41 -16.25 11.26 0.95
C PRO A 41 -14.96 11.94 1.42
N GLN A 42 -14.86 13.24 1.14
CA GLN A 42 -13.71 14.06 1.53
C GLN A 42 -14.01 14.81 2.84
N PRO A 43 -13.04 14.93 3.76
CA PRO A 43 -11.70 14.31 3.71
C PRO A 43 -11.77 12.79 3.91
N ILE A 44 -10.94 12.04 3.18
CA ILE A 44 -10.88 10.57 3.31
C ILE A 44 -10.21 10.22 4.65
N THR A 45 -10.95 9.49 5.50
CA THR A 45 -10.44 8.93 6.77
C THR A 45 -10.02 7.47 6.61
N GLU A 46 -9.22 6.93 7.53
CA GLU A 46 -8.77 5.54 7.50
C GLU A 46 -9.94 4.54 7.51
N SER A 47 -11.06 4.91 8.13
CA SER A 47 -12.30 4.12 8.16
C SER A 47 -12.96 3.95 6.78
N ALA A 48 -12.57 4.72 5.77
CA ALA A 48 -13.06 4.56 4.40
C ALA A 48 -12.42 3.37 3.65
N LEU A 49 -11.40 2.72 4.23
CA LEU A 49 -10.77 1.55 3.64
C LEU A 49 -11.81 0.43 3.44
N LEU A 50 -11.91 -0.11 2.21
CA LEU A 50 -12.82 -1.20 1.84
C LEU A 50 -14.33 -0.87 1.94
N THR A 51 -14.73 0.41 1.92
CA THR A 51 -16.16 0.78 1.99
C THR A 51 -16.84 0.90 0.61
N GLY A 52 -16.12 0.70 -0.48
CA GLY A 52 -16.65 0.84 -1.85
C GLY A 52 -15.65 0.42 -2.93
N PRO A 53 -16.04 0.55 -4.22
CA PRO A 53 -15.21 0.14 -5.34
C PRO A 53 -13.97 1.03 -5.52
N LEU A 54 -12.88 0.40 -5.96
CA LEU A 54 -11.60 1.05 -6.24
C LEU A 54 -11.60 1.71 -7.63
N GLU A 55 -10.60 2.54 -7.90
CA GLU A 55 -10.36 3.08 -9.24
C GLU A 55 -9.87 1.97 -10.20
N PRO A 56 -10.59 1.66 -11.30
CA PRO A 56 -10.28 0.52 -12.16
C PRO A 56 -8.85 0.51 -12.73
N THR A 57 -8.29 1.68 -13.03
CA THR A 57 -6.92 1.79 -13.57
C THR A 57 -5.85 1.34 -12.58
N ASN A 58 -6.12 1.43 -11.27
CA ASN A 58 -5.16 1.12 -10.20
C ASN A 58 -5.57 -0.07 -9.33
N GLU A 59 -6.71 -0.71 -9.61
CA GLU A 59 -7.34 -1.73 -8.76
C GLU A 59 -6.37 -2.82 -8.32
N TRP A 60 -5.60 -3.39 -9.24
CA TRP A 60 -4.69 -4.50 -8.95
C TRP A 60 -3.56 -4.12 -7.97
N TYR A 61 -3.06 -2.90 -8.09
CA TYR A 61 -2.06 -2.36 -7.16
C TYR A 61 -2.67 -1.99 -5.82
N ALA A 62 -3.85 -1.38 -5.83
CA ALA A 62 -4.60 -1.04 -4.63
C ALA A 62 -4.92 -2.29 -3.80
N ILE A 63 -5.40 -3.36 -4.44
CA ILE A 63 -5.65 -4.65 -3.79
C ILE A 63 -4.37 -5.25 -3.19
N ALA A 64 -3.24 -5.19 -3.89
CA ALA A 64 -1.97 -5.66 -3.35
C ALA A 64 -1.59 -4.90 -2.07
N LYS A 65 -1.69 -3.57 -2.09
CA LYS A 65 -1.39 -2.71 -0.93
C LYS A 65 -2.36 -2.93 0.23
N ILE A 66 -3.65 -3.11 -0.05
CA ILE A 66 -4.65 -3.49 0.95
C ILE A 66 -4.26 -4.81 1.62
N ALA A 67 -3.85 -5.82 0.83
CA ALA A 67 -3.42 -7.10 1.36
C ALA A 67 -2.22 -6.92 2.32
N GLY A 68 -1.22 -6.12 1.96
CA GLY A 68 -0.06 -5.86 2.83
C GLY A 68 -0.43 -5.17 4.15
N ILE A 69 -1.38 -4.24 4.13
CA ILE A 69 -1.93 -3.60 5.34
C ILE A 69 -2.62 -4.65 6.22
N LYS A 70 -3.47 -5.49 5.63
CA LYS A 70 -4.16 -6.57 6.36
C LYS A 70 -3.20 -7.60 6.92
N THR A 71 -2.11 -7.92 6.20
CA THR A 71 -1.02 -8.75 6.71
C THR A 71 -0.41 -8.11 7.96
N CYS A 72 0.00 -6.83 7.91
CA CYS A 72 0.57 -6.15 9.09
C CYS A 72 -0.39 -6.16 10.30
N GLN A 73 -1.69 -5.89 10.07
CA GLN A 73 -2.73 -5.97 11.09
C GLN A 73 -2.86 -7.38 11.69
N ALA A 74 -2.83 -8.42 10.85
CA ALA A 74 -2.90 -9.81 11.30
C ALA A 74 -1.68 -10.21 12.14
N TYR A 75 -0.46 -9.82 11.74
CA TYR A 75 0.74 -10.06 12.55
C TYR A 75 0.69 -9.37 13.91
N ARG A 76 0.16 -8.14 13.97
CA ARG A 76 -0.06 -7.45 15.25
C ARG A 76 -1.02 -8.22 16.15
N ILE A 77 -2.15 -8.69 15.61
CA ILE A 77 -3.18 -9.42 16.37
C ILE A 77 -2.66 -10.78 16.84
N GLN A 78 -2.07 -11.56 15.94
CA GLN A 78 -1.69 -12.95 16.20
C GLN A 78 -0.38 -13.07 16.98
N HIS A 79 0.58 -12.18 16.74
CA HIS A 79 1.95 -12.32 17.25
C HIS A 79 2.43 -11.15 18.11
N GLY A 80 1.61 -10.10 18.30
CA GLY A 80 2.02 -8.91 19.05
C GLY A 80 3.21 -8.15 18.42
N TRP A 81 3.50 -8.38 17.14
CA TRP A 81 4.66 -7.81 16.45
C TRP A 81 4.41 -6.35 16.03
N ASP A 82 5.39 -5.44 16.18
CA ASP A 82 5.25 -4.01 15.82
C ASP A 82 5.34 -3.78 14.30
N ALA A 83 4.35 -4.30 13.56
CA ALA A 83 4.16 -4.04 12.14
C ALA A 83 3.10 -2.94 11.95
N ILE A 84 3.51 -1.78 11.45
CA ILE A 84 2.63 -0.64 11.16
C ILE A 84 2.55 -0.37 9.66
N SER A 85 1.51 0.36 9.25
CA SER A 85 1.33 0.79 7.87
C SER A 85 1.12 2.30 7.80
N GLY A 86 1.81 2.97 6.88
CA GLY A 86 1.64 4.39 6.58
C GLY A 86 1.06 4.60 5.18
N MET A 87 0.11 5.52 5.06
CA MET A 87 -0.60 5.82 3.81
C MET A 87 -0.19 7.21 3.31
N PRO A 88 0.91 7.32 2.54
CA PRO A 88 1.27 8.57 1.92
C PRO A 88 0.22 8.96 0.87
N THR A 89 -0.02 10.27 0.74
CA THR A 89 -0.72 10.87 -0.39
C THR A 89 0.24 10.97 -1.59
N ASN A 90 -0.14 11.75 -2.61
CA ASN A 90 0.69 12.05 -3.77
C ASN A 90 2.07 12.55 -3.31
N LEU A 91 3.11 11.90 -3.81
CA LEU A 91 4.50 12.25 -3.53
C LEU A 91 5.06 13.00 -4.74
N TYR A 92 5.94 13.96 -4.48
CA TYR A 92 6.76 14.64 -5.48
C TYR A 92 8.11 14.97 -4.86
N GLY A 93 9.15 15.13 -5.67
CA GLY A 93 10.46 15.55 -5.18
C GLY A 93 11.63 15.17 -6.08
N PRO A 94 12.86 15.32 -5.59
CA PRO A 94 14.06 14.85 -6.30
C PRO A 94 13.93 13.36 -6.66
N ASN A 95 14.36 13.00 -7.87
CA ASN A 95 14.27 11.65 -8.46
C ASN A 95 12.86 11.16 -8.81
N ASP A 96 11.87 12.05 -8.86
CA ASP A 96 10.58 11.70 -9.47
C ASP A 96 10.72 11.46 -10.98
N ASN A 97 9.71 10.86 -11.58
CA ASN A 97 9.65 10.64 -13.01
C ASN A 97 9.29 11.96 -13.72
N PHE A 98 10.29 12.59 -14.34
CA PHE A 98 10.13 13.79 -15.18
C PHE A 98 10.01 13.45 -16.68
N HIS A 99 9.74 12.19 -17.03
CA HIS A 99 9.60 11.80 -18.43
C HIS A 99 8.40 12.52 -19.07
N PRO A 100 8.57 13.20 -20.22
CA PRO A 100 7.53 14.06 -20.81
C PRO A 100 6.18 13.38 -21.05
N GLU A 101 6.19 12.08 -21.30
CA GLU A 101 4.99 11.29 -21.63
C GLU A 101 4.36 10.56 -20.42
N ASN A 102 5.12 10.38 -19.33
CA ASN A 102 4.71 9.51 -18.21
C ASN A 102 5.03 10.13 -16.84
N SER A 103 5.18 11.45 -16.76
CA SER A 103 5.49 12.15 -15.52
C SER A 103 4.33 12.10 -14.53
N HIS A 104 4.63 11.93 -13.23
CA HIS A 104 3.61 11.94 -12.17
C HIS A 104 2.95 13.31 -11.98
N VAL A 105 3.64 14.38 -12.34
CA VAL A 105 3.16 15.75 -12.32
C VAL A 105 3.62 16.41 -13.62
N LEU A 106 2.67 16.72 -14.50
CA LEU A 106 2.89 17.81 -15.46
C LEU A 106 2.71 19.13 -14.67
N PRO A 107 3.66 20.08 -14.74
CA PRO A 107 3.33 21.46 -14.40
C PRO A 107 2.23 21.99 -15.33
#